data_AF-D9UMJ5-F1
#
_entry.id   AF-D9UMJ5-F1
#
_cell.length_a   1.000
_cell.length_b   1.000
_cell.length_c   1.000
_cell.angle_alpha   90.00
_cell.angle_beta   90.00
_cell.angle_gamma   90.00
#
_symmetry.space_group_name_H-M   'P 1'
#
loop_
_entity.id
_entity.type
_entity.pdbx_description
1 polymer ?
#
loop_
_entity_poly.entity_id
_entity_poly.type
_entity_poly.pdbx_seq_one_letter_code
_entity_poly.pdbx_strand_id
1 'polypeptide(L)'
;MWCPCGHGVSEPRTALFWRSAATVTEVLDAPPEPPAIEKDGYLPRPCLLTPEQVTEYPSIMELDEELQDQLADESRWEAAGAEWDDGEAEDPQDFYFRNLATAPGWKTGGWTFWSLTDPEPRDCPTCGTEEIPLLTIASSEWDDGSVSWRPTEDPADPAQHLPGDPSEPTLVDIRGGYTLQLHVCPASPDHPHLHIME
;
A
#
# COMPACT_ATOMS: atom_id res chain seq x y z
N MET A 1 10.82 -13.56 4.62
CA MET A 1 10.74 -14.08 6.01
C MET A 1 10.32 -12.93 6.90
N TRP A 2 9.35 -13.17 7.78
CA TRP A 2 8.90 -12.24 8.82
C TRP A 2 9.45 -12.69 10.17
N CYS A 3 9.87 -11.76 11.03
CA CYS A 3 10.37 -12.09 12.37
C CYS A 3 9.25 -11.90 13.40
N PRO A 4 8.71 -12.97 14.00
CA PRO A 4 7.60 -12.89 14.96
C PRO A 4 8.09 -12.61 16.39
N CYS A 5 9.08 -11.72 16.54
CA CYS A 5 9.69 -11.34 17.82
C CYS A 5 9.65 -9.81 18.00
N GLY A 6 9.56 -9.36 19.24
CA GLY A 6 9.65 -7.96 19.61
C GLY A 6 11.07 -7.43 19.47
N HIS A 7 11.20 -6.26 18.86
CA HIS A 7 12.52 -5.64 18.61
C HIS A 7 12.77 -4.35 19.42
N GLY A 8 11.88 -3.98 20.34
CA GLY A 8 12.03 -2.78 21.19
C GLY A 8 12.00 -1.44 20.44
N VAL A 9 11.74 -1.48 19.13
CA VAL A 9 11.51 -0.35 18.23
C VAL A 9 10.08 -0.46 17.70
N SER A 10 9.47 0.69 17.38
CA SER A 10 8.08 0.73 16.88
C SER A 10 7.94 0.37 15.40
N GLU A 11 9.04 0.29 14.66
CA GLU A 11 9.05 0.12 13.21
C GLU A 11 9.70 -1.20 12.79
N PRO A 12 9.12 -1.90 11.80
CA PRO A 12 9.71 -3.12 11.27
C PRO A 12 11.03 -2.82 10.57
N ARG A 13 12.06 -3.62 10.84
CA ARG A 13 13.31 -3.56 10.07
C ARG A 13 13.16 -4.32 8.77
N THR A 14 13.51 -3.67 7.68
CA THR A 14 13.33 -4.22 6.33
C THR A 14 14.69 -4.53 5.71
N ALA A 15 14.74 -5.61 4.94
CA ALA A 15 15.93 -6.04 4.22
C ALA A 15 15.49 -6.53 2.84
N LEU A 16 16.06 -5.93 1.79
CA LEU A 16 15.77 -6.28 0.42
C LEU A 16 16.85 -7.20 -0.14
N PHE A 17 16.42 -8.27 -0.81
CA PHE A 17 17.33 -9.24 -1.43
C PHE A 17 16.92 -9.47 -2.88
N TRP A 18 17.76 -9.04 -3.81
CA TRP A 18 17.55 -9.24 -5.24
C TRP A 18 17.99 -10.65 -5.65
N ARG A 19 17.12 -11.36 -6.36
CA ARG A 19 17.40 -12.70 -6.88
C ARG A 19 16.96 -12.78 -8.33
N SER A 20 17.73 -13.50 -9.14
CA SER A 20 17.30 -13.86 -10.48
C SER A 20 16.30 -15.00 -10.39
N ALA A 21 15.16 -14.90 -11.07
CA ALA A 21 14.17 -15.97 -11.13
C ALA A 21 14.79 -17.32 -11.55
N ALA A 22 15.79 -17.30 -12.44
CA ALA A 22 16.50 -18.50 -12.89
C ALA A 22 17.32 -19.20 -11.80
N THR A 23 17.61 -18.52 -10.68
CA THR A 23 18.35 -19.10 -9.54
C THR A 23 17.44 -19.73 -8.49
N VAL A 24 16.11 -19.60 -8.64
CA VAL A 24 15.12 -20.20 -7.74
C VAL A 24 14.78 -21.60 -8.26
N THR A 25 15.50 -22.62 -7.80
CA THR A 25 15.35 -24.01 -8.27
C THR A 25 14.53 -24.89 -7.33
N GLU A 26 14.46 -24.52 -6.05
CA GLU A 26 13.72 -25.25 -5.01
C GLU A 26 12.59 -24.36 -4.51
N VAL A 27 11.36 -24.65 -4.94
CA VAL A 27 10.14 -23.98 -4.48
C VAL A 27 9.54 -24.81 -3.36
N LEU A 28 9.25 -24.19 -2.23
CA LEU A 28 8.61 -24.85 -1.09
C LEU A 28 7.10 -24.92 -1.31
N ASP A 29 6.49 -26.07 -0.98
CA ASP A 29 5.03 -26.24 -1.04
C ASP A 29 4.29 -25.53 0.11
N ALA A 30 5.01 -25.15 1.17
CA ALA A 30 4.48 -24.41 2.32
C ALA A 30 5.49 -23.38 2.83
N PRO A 31 5.04 -22.23 3.37
CA PRO A 31 5.92 -21.28 4.05
C PRO A 31 6.68 -21.95 5.20
N PRO A 32 7.98 -21.64 5.40
CA PRO A 32 8.73 -22.20 6.53
C PRO A 32 8.18 -21.66 7.85
N GLU A 33 7.93 -22.56 8.80
CA GLU A 33 7.47 -22.18 10.15
C GLU A 33 8.61 -21.51 10.93
N PRO A 34 8.35 -20.39 11.61
CA PRO A 34 9.35 -19.75 12.45
C PRO A 34 9.69 -20.65 13.66
N PRO A 35 10.95 -20.68 14.12
CA PRO A 35 11.37 -21.54 15.22
C PRO A 35 10.77 -21.12 16.58
N ALA A 36 10.32 -19.89 16.72
CA ALA A 36 9.64 -19.36 17.89
C ALA A 36 8.70 -18.21 17.46
N ILE A 37 7.60 -18.03 18.20
CA ILE A 37 6.68 -16.90 18.10
C ILE A 37 6.60 -16.31 19.50
N GLU A 38 6.98 -15.04 19.67
CA GLU A 38 7.05 -14.44 21.01
C GLU A 38 5.67 -14.15 21.58
N LYS A 39 4.73 -13.74 20.72
CA LYS A 39 3.36 -13.39 21.10
C LYS A 39 2.38 -13.79 20.01
N ASP A 40 1.20 -14.25 20.42
CA ASP A 40 0.07 -14.43 19.51
C ASP A 40 -0.22 -13.12 18.75
N GLY A 41 -0.40 -13.21 17.43
CA GLY A 41 -0.57 -12.06 16.54
C GLY A 41 0.72 -11.50 15.93
N TYR A 42 1.90 -11.96 16.32
CA TYR A 42 3.17 -11.54 15.68
C TYR A 42 3.47 -12.30 14.38
N LEU A 43 2.73 -13.38 14.11
CA LEU A 43 2.82 -14.11 12.85
C LEU A 43 1.62 -13.70 11.97
N PRO A 44 1.86 -13.19 10.75
CA PRO A 44 0.79 -12.89 9.81
C PRO A 44 -0.04 -14.13 9.52
N ARG A 45 -1.35 -13.93 9.28
CA ARG A 45 -2.23 -15.00 8.82
C ARG A 45 -1.82 -15.39 7.39
N PRO A 46 -1.56 -16.68 7.12
CA PRO A 46 -1.34 -17.14 5.75
C PRO A 46 -2.57 -16.84 4.88
N CYS A 47 -2.35 -16.19 3.74
CA CYS A 47 -3.40 -15.85 2.78
C CYS A 47 -2.94 -16.20 1.36
N LEU A 48 -3.90 -16.34 0.44
CA LEU A 48 -3.62 -16.47 -0.98
C LEU A 48 -3.44 -15.08 -1.58
N LEU A 49 -2.38 -14.88 -2.36
CA LEU A 49 -2.22 -13.66 -3.14
C LEU A 49 -2.98 -13.79 -4.45
N THR A 50 -3.89 -12.85 -4.72
CA THR A 50 -4.61 -12.68 -5.98
C THR A 50 -4.28 -11.31 -6.55
N PRO A 51 -3.15 -11.16 -7.26
CA PRO A 51 -2.72 -9.85 -7.75
C PRO A 51 -3.69 -9.30 -8.80
N GLU A 52 -4.09 -8.04 -8.64
CA GLU A 52 -4.85 -7.27 -9.62
C GLU A 52 -3.99 -6.12 -10.15
N GLN A 53 -4.12 -5.81 -11.44
CA GLN A 53 -3.48 -4.65 -12.02
C GLN A 53 -4.44 -3.47 -11.98
N VAL A 54 -4.13 -2.49 -11.14
CA VAL A 54 -4.89 -1.25 -11.01
C VAL A 54 -4.15 -0.06 -11.61
N THR A 55 -4.89 1.00 -11.95
CA THR A 55 -4.31 2.30 -12.33
C THR A 55 -4.52 3.25 -11.17
N GLU A 56 -3.44 3.91 -10.77
CA GLU A 56 -3.43 4.90 -9.70
C GLU A 56 -2.62 6.13 -10.13
N TYR A 57 -2.79 7.22 -9.39
CA TYR A 57 -2.27 8.56 -9.67
C TYR A 57 -1.53 9.12 -8.44
N PRO A 58 -0.64 10.12 -8.60
CA PRO A 58 0.08 10.70 -7.45
C PRO A 58 -0.86 11.38 -6.46
N SER A 59 -0.37 11.64 -5.24
CA SER A 59 -1.09 12.50 -4.30
C SER A 59 -1.37 13.86 -4.92
N ILE A 60 -2.50 14.48 -4.58
CA ILE A 60 -2.84 15.83 -5.04
C ILE A 60 -1.74 16.84 -4.74
N MET A 61 -1.02 16.64 -3.63
CA MET A 61 0.09 17.48 -3.19
C MET A 61 1.36 17.35 -4.07
N GLU A 62 1.45 16.28 -4.87
CA GLU A 62 2.55 16.05 -5.82
C GLU A 62 2.20 16.56 -7.24
N LEU A 63 0.96 17.01 -7.46
CA LEU A 63 0.51 17.58 -8.73
C LEU A 63 0.86 19.07 -8.84
N ASP A 64 0.99 19.56 -10.07
CA ASP A 64 1.11 21.00 -10.31
C ASP A 64 -0.21 21.74 -10.03
N GLU A 65 -0.12 23.06 -9.85
CA GLU A 65 -1.28 23.91 -9.54
C GLU A 65 -2.38 23.82 -10.61
N GLU A 66 -2.01 23.66 -11.89
CA GLU A 66 -2.98 23.56 -12.98
C GLU A 66 -3.82 22.29 -12.86
N LEU A 67 -3.20 21.14 -12.56
CA LEU A 67 -3.90 19.88 -12.34
C LEU A 67 -4.71 19.91 -11.05
N GLN A 68 -4.19 20.51 -9.97
CA GLN A 68 -4.94 20.68 -8.73
C GLN A 68 -6.22 21.49 -8.95
N ASP A 69 -6.14 22.60 -9.69
CA ASP A 69 -7.30 23.43 -10.05
C ASP A 69 -8.31 22.65 -10.92
N GLN A 70 -7.83 21.80 -11.83
CA GLN A 70 -8.69 20.95 -12.64
C GLN A 70 -9.41 19.88 -11.82
N LEU A 71 -8.76 19.30 -10.82
CA LEU A 71 -9.37 18.32 -9.91
C LEU A 71 -10.36 18.98 -8.95
N ALA A 72 -10.15 20.25 -8.58
CA ALA A 72 -11.07 21.00 -7.73
C ALA A 72 -12.37 21.44 -8.45
N ASP A 73 -12.41 21.38 -9.79
CA ASP A 73 -13.57 21.77 -10.60
C ASP A 73 -14.61 20.64 -10.66
N GLU A 74 -15.59 20.70 -9.75
CA GLU A 74 -16.73 19.78 -9.65
C GLU A 74 -17.45 19.53 -11.00
N SER A 75 -17.56 20.56 -11.85
CA SER A 75 -18.27 20.44 -13.13
C SER A 75 -17.59 19.47 -14.10
N ARG A 76 -16.28 19.26 -13.95
CA ARG A 76 -15.52 18.28 -14.76
C ARG A 76 -15.83 16.86 -14.35
N TRP A 77 -15.99 16.62 -13.05
CA TRP A 77 -16.38 15.33 -12.51
C TRP A 77 -17.81 14.98 -12.90
N GLU A 78 -18.75 15.91 -12.76
CA GLU A 78 -20.13 15.73 -13.23
C GLU A 78 -20.17 15.43 -14.74
N ALA A 79 -19.38 16.16 -15.54
CA ALA A 79 -19.29 15.91 -16.98
C ALA A 79 -18.64 14.55 -17.33
N ALA A 80 -17.77 14.03 -16.46
CA ALA A 80 -17.20 12.70 -16.55
C ALA A 80 -18.13 11.58 -16.00
N GLY A 81 -19.25 11.95 -15.38
CA GLY A 81 -20.25 11.04 -14.85
C GLY A 81 -20.04 10.62 -13.40
N ALA A 82 -19.30 11.40 -12.60
CA ALA A 82 -19.23 11.19 -11.17
C ALA A 82 -20.61 11.43 -10.54
N GLU A 83 -21.02 10.52 -9.65
CA GLU A 83 -22.23 10.65 -8.85
C GLU A 83 -21.80 10.95 -7.41
N TRP A 84 -22.18 12.14 -6.91
CA TRP A 84 -21.92 12.53 -5.53
C TRP A 84 -23.01 11.92 -4.64
N ASP A 85 -22.65 11.16 -3.61
CA ASP A 85 -23.62 10.72 -2.60
C ASP A 85 -24.07 11.95 -1.78
N ASP A 86 -25.36 12.22 -1.80
CA ASP A 86 -26.01 13.36 -1.15
C ASP A 86 -26.03 13.26 0.40
N GLY A 87 -25.53 12.14 0.97
CA GLY A 87 -25.44 11.90 2.41
C GLY A 87 -24.15 12.38 3.10
N GLU A 88 -23.01 12.28 2.42
CA GLU A 88 -21.68 12.69 2.89
C GLU A 88 -20.91 13.27 1.70
N ALA A 89 -21.08 14.57 1.43
CA ALA A 89 -20.47 15.19 0.26
C ALA A 89 -18.93 15.19 0.39
N GLU A 90 -18.28 14.19 -0.22
CA GLU A 90 -16.86 14.24 -0.56
C GLU A 90 -16.67 15.44 -1.50
N ASP A 91 -15.79 16.37 -1.14
CA ASP A 91 -15.40 17.39 -2.10
C ASP A 91 -14.56 16.75 -3.22
N PRO A 92 -14.41 17.41 -4.39
CA PRO A 92 -13.70 16.83 -5.52
C PRO A 92 -12.27 16.33 -5.24
N GLN A 93 -11.58 16.93 -4.26
CA GLN A 93 -10.22 16.52 -3.89
C GLN A 93 -10.25 15.28 -2.99
N ASP A 94 -11.17 15.21 -2.03
CA ASP A 94 -11.37 14.01 -1.21
C ASP A 94 -11.82 12.82 -2.07
N PHE A 95 -12.74 13.06 -3.02
CA PHE A 95 -13.16 12.04 -3.99
C PHE A 95 -11.97 11.50 -4.79
N TYR A 96 -11.12 12.39 -5.33
CA TYR A 96 -9.89 11.99 -6.02
C TYR A 96 -8.96 11.19 -5.12
N PHE A 97 -8.69 11.69 -3.90
CA PHE A 97 -7.80 11.05 -2.94
C PHE A 97 -8.24 9.61 -2.63
N ARG A 98 -9.53 9.44 -2.35
CA ARG A 98 -10.12 8.17 -1.93
C ARG A 98 -10.30 7.15 -3.04
N ASN A 99 -10.65 7.61 -4.24
CA ASN A 99 -11.09 6.72 -5.32
C ASN A 99 -10.09 6.56 -6.46
N LEU A 100 -9.11 7.45 -6.59
CA LEU A 100 -8.25 7.52 -7.78
C LEU A 100 -6.77 7.73 -7.50
N ALA A 101 -6.41 8.47 -6.44
CA ALA A 101 -5.01 8.81 -6.15
C ALA A 101 -4.21 7.54 -5.88
N THR A 102 -4.08 7.08 -4.66
CA THR A 102 -3.25 5.91 -4.34
C THR A 102 -4.12 4.77 -3.85
N ALA A 103 -4.02 3.62 -4.49
CA ALA A 103 -4.66 2.41 -3.99
C ALA A 103 -4.13 2.11 -2.57
N PRO A 104 -5.02 1.88 -1.59
CA PRO A 104 -4.66 1.41 -0.26
C PRO A 104 -4.14 -0.03 -0.30
N GLY A 105 -3.78 -0.57 0.87
CA GLY A 105 -3.46 -1.99 0.97
C GLY A 105 -2.04 -2.38 0.56
N TRP A 106 -1.90 -3.63 0.15
CA TRP A 106 -0.65 -4.21 -0.29
C TRP A 106 -0.49 -4.05 -1.80
N LYS A 107 0.54 -3.30 -2.22
CA LYS A 107 0.81 -3.07 -3.65
C LYS A 107 2.29 -3.06 -3.98
N THR A 108 2.61 -3.39 -5.24
CA THR A 108 3.98 -3.31 -5.78
C THR A 108 4.07 -2.21 -6.82
N GLY A 109 5.06 -1.33 -6.71
CA GLY A 109 5.19 -0.17 -7.59
C GLY A 109 4.13 0.91 -7.28
N GLY A 110 3.75 1.64 -8.32
CA GLY A 110 2.73 2.69 -8.23
C GLY A 110 3.27 4.03 -7.76
N TRP A 111 2.48 4.73 -6.96
CA TRP A 111 2.74 6.05 -6.39
C TRP A 111 2.86 5.99 -4.87
N THR A 112 3.66 6.92 -4.34
CA THR A 112 3.84 7.07 -2.89
C THR A 112 2.55 7.56 -2.27
N PHE A 113 2.10 6.86 -1.24
CA PHE A 113 0.99 7.30 -0.39
C PHE A 113 1.49 8.35 0.59
N TRP A 114 0.67 9.37 0.85
CA TRP A 114 0.96 10.45 1.79
C TRP A 114 -0.33 10.75 2.56
N SER A 115 -0.35 10.46 3.86
CA SER A 115 -1.51 10.65 4.75
C SER A 115 -1.18 11.40 6.03
N LEU A 116 0.05 11.27 6.52
CA LEU A 116 0.50 11.90 7.75
C LEU A 116 1.45 13.06 7.48
N THR A 117 2.17 13.00 6.36
CA THR A 117 3.16 14.01 5.99
C THR A 117 2.92 14.57 4.60
N ASP A 118 3.42 15.79 4.38
CA ASP A 118 3.49 16.37 3.03
C ASP A 118 4.56 15.61 2.21
N PRO A 119 4.43 15.51 0.88
CA PRO A 119 5.39 14.81 0.06
C PRO A 119 6.81 15.37 0.22
N GLU A 120 7.76 14.48 0.50
CA GLU A 120 9.17 14.81 0.62
C GLU A 120 10.02 14.23 -0.53
N PRO A 121 11.15 14.87 -0.89
CA PRO A 121 12.08 14.33 -1.88
C PRO A 121 12.62 12.96 -1.45
N ARG A 122 12.53 11.99 -2.36
CA ARG A 122 12.93 10.60 -2.15
C ARG A 122 14.26 10.31 -2.83
N ASP A 123 15.25 11.18 -2.68
CA ASP A 123 16.52 11.05 -3.41
C ASP A 123 17.40 9.93 -2.85
N CYS A 124 17.93 9.07 -3.74
CA CYS A 124 18.86 8.03 -3.33
C CYS A 124 20.12 8.65 -2.72
N PRO A 125 20.52 8.28 -1.50
CA PRO A 125 21.66 8.91 -0.82
C PRO A 125 23.01 8.59 -1.48
N THR A 126 23.06 7.63 -2.41
CA THR A 126 24.28 7.23 -3.11
C THR A 126 24.49 7.99 -4.42
N CYS A 127 23.44 8.19 -5.22
CA CYS A 127 23.57 8.78 -6.56
C CYS A 127 22.65 9.98 -6.83
N GLY A 128 21.76 10.33 -5.90
CA GLY A 128 20.82 11.45 -6.03
C GLY A 128 19.70 11.23 -7.06
N THR A 129 19.50 9.99 -7.52
CA THR A 129 18.35 9.65 -8.37
C THR A 129 17.14 9.45 -7.47
N GLU A 130 16.00 10.06 -7.82
CA GLU A 130 14.74 9.84 -7.13
C GLU A 130 14.41 8.34 -7.07
N GLU A 131 14.17 7.86 -5.86
CA GLU A 131 13.75 6.49 -5.58
C GLU A 131 12.27 6.32 -5.91
N ILE A 132 11.96 5.16 -6.48
CA ILE A 132 10.62 4.80 -6.92
C ILE A 132 9.98 3.82 -5.94
N PRO A 133 8.64 3.84 -5.75
CA PRO A 133 7.96 2.86 -4.93
C PRO A 133 8.25 1.43 -5.41
N LEU A 134 8.55 0.53 -4.48
CA LEU A 134 8.74 -0.90 -4.73
C LEU A 134 7.59 -1.71 -4.14
N LEU A 135 7.31 -1.50 -2.85
CA LEU A 135 6.34 -2.29 -2.10
C LEU A 135 5.71 -1.43 -1.01
N THR A 136 4.38 -1.42 -0.98
CA THR A 136 3.57 -0.85 0.09
C THR A 136 2.90 -1.99 0.84
N ILE A 137 2.92 -1.91 2.17
CA ILE A 137 2.31 -2.85 3.11
C ILE A 137 1.47 -2.01 4.07
N ALA A 138 0.16 -1.97 3.84
CA ALA A 138 -0.78 -1.35 4.76
C ALA A 138 -1.35 -2.39 5.75
N SER A 139 -1.90 -1.89 6.85
CA SER A 139 -2.58 -2.74 7.84
C SER A 139 -3.95 -3.22 7.34
N SER A 140 -4.60 -2.41 6.50
CA SER A 140 -5.89 -2.69 5.86
C SER A 140 -5.79 -2.52 4.34
N GLU A 141 -6.48 -3.37 3.59
CA GLU A 141 -6.56 -3.34 2.13
C GLU A 141 -7.48 -2.24 1.60
N TRP A 142 -8.50 -1.85 2.37
CA TRP A 142 -9.47 -0.79 2.06
C TRP A 142 -10.24 -0.41 3.35
N ASP A 143 -11.04 0.64 3.28
CA ASP A 143 -11.94 1.10 4.35
C ASP A 143 -13.25 1.66 3.76
N ASP A 144 -14.13 2.21 4.60
CA ASP A 144 -15.42 2.76 4.18
C ASP A 144 -15.28 3.90 3.16
N GLY A 145 -14.16 4.64 3.15
CA GLY A 145 -13.89 5.71 2.19
C GLY A 145 -13.24 5.24 0.90
N SER A 146 -12.65 4.04 0.88
CA SER A 146 -11.86 3.50 -0.24
C SER A 146 -12.45 2.21 -0.81
N VAL A 147 -13.76 1.99 -0.62
CA VAL A 147 -14.49 0.79 -1.07
C VAL A 147 -14.40 0.55 -2.59
N SER A 148 -14.13 1.59 -3.38
CA SER A 148 -13.91 1.50 -4.83
C SER A 148 -12.65 0.71 -5.20
N TRP A 149 -11.69 0.59 -4.28
CA TRP A 149 -10.49 -0.22 -4.44
C TRP A 149 -10.67 -1.67 -4.00
N ARG A 150 -11.84 -2.05 -3.48
CA ARG A 150 -12.08 -3.43 -3.10
C ARG A 150 -11.97 -4.33 -4.33
N PRO A 151 -11.22 -5.45 -4.25
CA PRO A 151 -11.12 -6.40 -5.35
C PRO A 151 -12.50 -6.86 -5.83
N THR A 152 -12.71 -6.88 -7.15
CA THR A 152 -14.02 -7.22 -7.73
C THR A 152 -14.39 -8.68 -7.45
N GLU A 153 -13.38 -9.54 -7.39
CA GLU A 153 -13.51 -10.97 -7.11
C GLU A 153 -13.81 -11.28 -5.64
N ASP A 154 -13.67 -10.31 -4.73
CA ASP A 154 -13.99 -10.50 -3.32
C ASP A 154 -15.48 -10.19 -3.09
N PRO A 155 -16.35 -11.22 -2.98
CA PRO A 155 -17.77 -10.98 -2.84
C PRO A 155 -18.04 -10.35 -1.47
N ALA A 156 -19.01 -9.42 -1.42
CA ALA A 156 -19.61 -8.95 -0.17
C ALA A 156 -20.44 -10.05 0.52
N ASP A 157 -20.11 -11.33 0.33
CA ASP A 157 -20.83 -12.47 0.89
C ASP A 157 -20.26 -12.80 2.28
N PRO A 158 -20.96 -12.43 3.37
CA PRO A 158 -20.50 -12.67 4.73
C PRO A 158 -20.34 -14.15 5.08
N ALA A 159 -20.82 -15.08 4.25
CA ALA A 159 -20.63 -16.52 4.44
C ALA A 159 -19.24 -17.02 4.00
N GLN A 160 -18.47 -16.23 3.24
CA GLN A 160 -17.15 -16.61 2.71
C GLN A 160 -15.99 -15.93 3.46
N HIS A 161 -16.28 -14.92 4.29
CA HIS A 161 -15.25 -14.26 5.07
C HIS A 161 -14.70 -15.19 6.15
N LEU A 162 -13.37 -15.34 6.16
CA LEU A 162 -12.64 -15.85 7.33
C LEU A 162 -13.04 -15.01 8.56
N PRO A 163 -12.97 -15.56 9.79
CA PRO A 163 -13.18 -14.74 10.98
C PRO A 163 -12.24 -13.52 10.96
N GLY A 164 -12.78 -12.32 11.13
CA GLY A 164 -12.04 -11.05 11.11
C GLY A 164 -12.66 -10.02 10.15
N ASP A 165 -11.99 -8.88 10.03
CA ASP A 165 -12.34 -7.84 9.04
C ASP A 165 -11.92 -8.31 7.64
N PRO A 166 -12.81 -8.31 6.63
CA PRO A 166 -12.44 -8.62 5.25
C PRO A 166 -11.37 -7.67 4.68
N SER A 167 -11.23 -6.46 5.19
CA SER A 167 -10.18 -5.54 4.77
C SER A 167 -8.82 -5.87 5.39
N GLU A 168 -8.73 -6.76 6.38
CA GLU A 168 -7.47 -7.14 7.05
C GLU A 168 -7.13 -8.64 6.85
N PRO A 169 -6.96 -9.13 5.60
CA PRO A 169 -6.77 -10.54 5.32
C PRO A 169 -5.48 -11.10 5.94
N THR A 170 -4.43 -10.28 6.08
CA THR A 170 -3.12 -10.69 6.59
C THR A 170 -3.00 -10.61 8.12
N LEU A 171 -3.89 -9.85 8.78
CA LEU A 171 -3.77 -9.42 10.18
C LEU A 171 -2.41 -8.76 10.51
N VAL A 172 -1.71 -8.23 9.50
CA VAL A 172 -0.48 -7.48 9.69
C VAL A 172 -0.86 -6.11 10.21
N ASP A 173 -0.47 -5.81 11.45
CA ASP A 173 -0.59 -4.49 12.01
C ASP A 173 0.76 -3.75 11.92
N ILE A 174 0.79 -2.71 11.10
CA ILE A 174 1.91 -1.79 11.01
C ILE A 174 1.63 -0.65 11.98
N ARG A 175 2.23 -0.69 13.18
CA ARG A 175 2.19 0.41 14.17
C ARG A 175 0.77 0.91 14.52
N GLY A 176 -0.24 0.06 14.56
CA GLY A 176 -1.61 0.45 14.90
C GLY A 176 -2.36 1.09 13.74
N GLY A 177 -2.21 0.57 12.52
CA GLY A 177 -2.96 1.01 11.34
C GLY A 177 -2.19 1.85 10.31
N TYR A 178 -0.88 1.99 10.46
CA TYR A 178 -0.02 2.73 9.52
C TYR A 178 0.24 1.91 8.24
N THR A 179 0.93 2.54 7.31
CA THR A 179 1.36 2.01 6.02
C THR A 179 2.87 2.09 5.90
N LEU A 180 3.50 0.93 5.70
CA LEU A 180 4.92 0.81 5.39
C LEU A 180 5.12 0.92 3.88
N GLN A 181 6.00 1.81 3.44
CA GLN A 181 6.39 1.93 2.04
C GLN A 181 7.90 1.73 1.89
N LEU A 182 8.29 0.90 0.93
CA LEU A 182 9.67 0.68 0.53
C LEU A 182 9.90 1.27 -0.84
N HIS A 183 10.92 2.11 -0.96
CA HIS A 183 11.35 2.70 -2.22
C HIS A 183 12.75 2.21 -2.56
N VAL A 184 13.07 2.19 -3.85
CA VAL A 184 14.38 1.74 -4.33
C VAL A 184 14.93 2.66 -5.39
N CYS A 185 16.26 2.75 -5.41
CA CYS A 185 16.95 3.46 -6.47
C CYS A 185 16.81 2.70 -7.81
N PRO A 186 16.23 3.32 -8.85
CA PRO A 186 16.11 2.67 -10.15
C PRO A 186 17.47 2.53 -10.87
N ALA A 187 18.51 3.27 -10.44
CA ALA A 187 19.83 3.22 -11.04
C ALA A 187 20.65 1.98 -10.63
N SER A 188 20.40 1.43 -9.43
CA SER A 188 21.13 0.25 -8.95
C SER A 188 20.40 -0.48 -7.82
N PRO A 189 20.23 -1.81 -7.91
CA PRO A 189 19.68 -2.63 -6.82
C PRO A 189 20.61 -2.73 -5.60
N ASP A 190 21.89 -2.35 -5.74
CA ASP A 190 22.89 -2.37 -4.65
C ASP A 190 22.85 -1.11 -3.77
N HIS A 191 22.11 -0.09 -4.18
CA HIS A 191 21.90 1.10 -3.37
C HIS A 191 20.95 0.80 -2.21
N PRO A 192 21.07 1.52 -1.08
CA PRO A 192 20.13 1.35 0.03
C PRO A 192 18.70 1.66 -0.42
N HIS A 193 17.73 0.96 0.16
CA HIS A 193 16.32 1.27 0.01
C HIS A 193 15.90 2.30 1.05
N LEU A 194 14.97 3.18 0.67
CA LEU A 194 14.26 4.06 1.58
C LEU A 194 13.03 3.34 2.18
N HIS A 195 12.71 3.69 3.43
CA HIS A 195 11.54 3.21 4.15
C HIS A 195 10.78 4.45 4.64
N ILE A 196 9.51 4.57 4.26
CA ILE A 196 8.58 5.61 4.70
C ILE A 196 7.42 4.96 5.49
N MET A 197 6.95 5.64 6.53
CA MET A 197 5.82 5.22 7.36
C MET A 197 4.74 6.31 7.35
N GLU A 198 3.58 5.97 6.80
CA GLU A 198 2.41 6.87 6.66
C GLU A 198 1.16 6.33 7.35
#